data_AF-A0A673TE24-F1
#
_entry.id   AF-A0A673TE24-F1
#
_cell.length_a   1.000
_cell.length_b   1.000
_cell.length_c   1.000
_cell.angle_alpha   90.00
_cell.angle_beta   90.00
_cell.angle_gamma   90.00
#
_symmetry.space_group_name_H-M   'P 1'
#
loop_
_entity.id
_entity.type
_entity.pdbx_description
1 polymer ?
#
loop_
_entity_poly.entity_id
_entity_poly.type
_entity_poly.pdbx_seq_one_letter_code
_entity_poly.pdbx_strand_id
1 'polypeptide(L)'
;MAAPVDLELKKAFTELQAKVIDTQQKVKLADIQIEQLNRTKKHAHLTDTEIMTLIDETNMYEGVGRMFILQSKEVIHNQLLEKQKIAEEKIKELEQKKSYLERSVKEAEDNIREMLMARRAQRAGSAAWEQKGPLLCQVYSLLDKGLRPSPELHQGNKNVLVLLPLTPFSFSLVKFVLAKASFI
;
A
#
# COMPACT_ATOMS: atom_id res chain seq x y z
N MET A 1 29.13 -16.08 -0.03
CA MET A 1 28.68 -15.23 -1.15
C MET A 1 27.39 -14.53 -0.76
N ALA A 2 27.30 -13.20 -0.87
CA ALA A 2 26.03 -12.48 -0.72
C ALA A 2 25.10 -12.84 -1.90
N ALA A 3 23.84 -13.17 -1.61
CA ALA A 3 22.89 -13.61 -2.61
C ALA A 3 22.57 -12.46 -3.60
N PRO A 4 22.43 -12.73 -4.91
CA PRO A 4 22.16 -11.71 -5.94
C PRO A 4 20.91 -10.87 -5.65
N VAL A 5 19.94 -11.46 -4.93
CA VAL A 5 18.66 -10.83 -4.55
C VAL A 5 18.83 -9.69 -3.52
N ASP A 6 19.94 -9.64 -2.75
CA ASP A 6 20.20 -8.51 -1.82
C ASP A 6 20.50 -7.19 -2.54
N LEU A 7 21.04 -7.26 -3.76
CA LEU A 7 21.32 -6.08 -4.59
C LEU A 7 20.04 -5.48 -5.16
N GLU A 8 19.09 -6.32 -5.58
CA GLU A 8 17.78 -5.89 -6.09
C GLU A 8 16.95 -5.19 -5.01
N LEU A 9 16.94 -5.73 -3.80
CA LEU A 9 16.29 -5.09 -2.65
C LEU A 9 16.89 -3.71 -2.35
N LYS A 10 18.23 -3.59 -2.33
CA LYS A 10 18.89 -2.29 -2.09
C LYS A 10 18.54 -1.26 -3.16
N LYS A 11 18.49 -1.68 -4.43
CA LYS A 11 18.07 -0.81 -5.55
C LYS A 11 16.61 -0.38 -5.40
N ALA A 12 15.71 -1.31 -5.10
CA ALA A 12 14.30 -1.01 -4.86
C ALA A 12 14.09 -0.02 -3.71
N PHE A 13 14.88 -0.11 -2.63
CA PHE A 13 14.85 0.87 -1.54
C PHE A 13 15.29 2.27 -1.96
N THR A 14 16.37 2.38 -2.73
CA THR A 14 16.84 3.69 -3.21
C THR A 14 15.82 4.33 -4.16
N GLU A 15 15.17 3.53 -5.01
CA GLU A 15 14.12 4.01 -5.90
C GLU A 15 12.85 4.40 -5.13
N LEU A 16 12.47 3.65 -4.10
CA LEU A 16 11.34 4.01 -3.23
C LEU A 16 11.62 5.32 -2.51
N GLN A 17 12.81 5.50 -1.95
CA GLN A 17 13.18 6.74 -1.26
C GLN A 17 13.07 7.96 -2.19
N ALA A 18 13.57 7.85 -3.42
CA ALA A 18 13.42 8.90 -4.43
C ALA A 18 11.93 9.18 -4.73
N LYS A 19 11.13 8.13 -4.97
CA LYS A 19 9.69 8.26 -5.24
C LYS A 19 8.92 8.90 -4.09
N VAL A 20 9.26 8.57 -2.84
CA VAL A 20 8.63 9.15 -1.64
C VAL A 20 8.93 10.64 -1.55
N ILE A 21 10.20 11.05 -1.73
CA ILE A 21 10.60 12.46 -1.68
C ILE A 21 9.90 13.26 -2.78
N ASP A 22 9.93 12.76 -4.02
CA ASP A 22 9.29 13.41 -5.16
C ASP A 22 7.78 13.56 -4.96
N THR A 23 7.15 12.51 -4.43
CA THR A 23 5.72 12.53 -4.15
C THR A 23 5.38 13.53 -3.06
N GLN A 24 6.14 13.56 -1.97
CA GLN A 24 5.93 14.54 -0.90
C GLN A 24 6.06 15.98 -1.40
N GLN A 25 7.03 16.26 -2.28
CA GLN A 25 7.16 17.57 -2.90
C GLN A 25 5.94 17.91 -3.76
N LYS A 26 5.49 16.98 -4.61
CA LYS A 26 4.30 17.18 -5.46
C LYS A 26 3.02 17.37 -4.64
N VAL A 27 2.85 16.64 -3.54
CA VAL A 27 1.70 16.79 -2.63
C VAL A 27 1.70 18.17 -1.99
N LYS A 28 2.85 18.65 -1.47
CA LYS A 28 2.96 20.00 -0.91
C LYS A 28 2.63 21.09 -1.93
N LEU A 29 3.09 20.95 -3.17
CA LEU A 29 2.76 21.89 -4.25
C LEU A 29 1.27 21.87 -4.57
N ALA A 30 0.65 20.69 -4.63
CA ALA A 30 -0.79 20.57 -4.84
C ALA A 30 -1.59 21.22 -3.71
N ASP A 31 -1.16 21.04 -2.45
CA ASP A 31 -1.81 21.67 -1.28
C ASP A 31 -1.79 23.20 -1.38
N ILE A 32 -0.64 23.79 -1.72
CA ILE A 32 -0.50 25.25 -1.92
C ILE A 32 -1.42 25.73 -3.06
N GLN A 33 -1.50 24.98 -4.16
CA GLN A 33 -2.38 25.30 -5.29
C GLN A 33 -3.85 25.23 -4.91
N ILE A 34 -4.26 24.21 -4.14
CA ILE A 34 -5.62 24.06 -3.62
C ILE A 34 -5.96 25.24 -2.71
N GLU A 35 -5.07 25.63 -1.80
CA GLU A 35 -5.29 26.80 -0.94
C GLU A 35 -5.47 28.09 -1.75
N GLN A 36 -4.65 28.29 -2.77
CA GLN A 36 -4.76 29.46 -3.66
C GLN A 36 -6.10 29.47 -4.39
N LEU A 37 -6.50 28.35 -5.00
CA LEU A 37 -7.77 28.23 -5.71
C LEU A 37 -8.97 28.40 -4.77
N ASN A 38 -8.88 27.89 -3.54
CA ASN A 38 -9.91 28.07 -2.52
C ASN A 38 -10.09 29.55 -2.15
N ARG A 39 -8.99 30.31 -2.05
CA ARG A 39 -9.07 31.76 -1.82
C ARG A 39 -9.72 32.47 -3.01
N THR A 40 -9.32 32.13 -4.24
CA THR A 40 -9.91 32.72 -5.46
C THR A 40 -11.41 32.40 -5.58
N LYS A 41 -11.83 31.17 -5.29
CA LYS A 41 -13.24 30.76 -5.27
C LYS A 41 -14.04 31.58 -4.25
N LYS A 42 -13.55 31.69 -3.02
CA LYS A 42 -14.19 32.49 -1.96
C LYS A 42 -14.30 33.95 -2.35
N HIS A 43 -13.23 34.53 -2.89
CA HIS A 43 -13.24 35.91 -3.35
C HIS A 43 -14.28 36.12 -4.45
N ALA A 44 -14.31 35.26 -5.47
CA ALA A 44 -15.29 35.35 -6.55
C ALA A 44 -16.74 35.23 -6.04
N HIS A 45 -16.98 34.34 -5.07
CA HIS A 45 -18.30 34.16 -4.46
C HIS A 45 -18.75 35.37 -3.63
N LEU A 46 -17.83 35.96 -2.86
CA LEU A 46 -18.12 37.17 -2.08
C LEU A 46 -18.44 38.36 -2.99
N THR A 47 -17.62 38.59 -4.03
CA THR A 47 -17.89 39.65 -5.01
C THR A 47 -19.21 39.44 -5.75
N ASP A 48 -19.54 38.19 -6.03
CA ASP A 48 -20.81 37.85 -6.69
C ASP A 48 -22.01 38.18 -5.80
N THR A 49 -21.91 37.80 -4.52
CA THR A 49 -22.94 38.11 -3.51
C THR A 49 -23.12 39.62 -3.35
N GLU A 50 -22.03 40.38 -3.27
CA GLU A 50 -22.05 41.85 -3.19
C GLU A 50 -22.75 42.46 -4.41
N ILE A 51 -22.40 42.02 -5.63
CA ILE A 51 -23.01 42.49 -6.87
C ILE A 51 -24.51 42.15 -6.92
N MET A 52 -24.92 40.96 -6.46
CA MET A 52 -26.32 40.56 -6.44
C MET A 52 -27.17 41.42 -5.49
N THR A 53 -26.58 41.95 -4.40
CA THR A 53 -27.29 42.83 -3.47
C THR A 53 -27.53 44.24 -3.99
N LEU A 54 -26.81 44.67 -5.03
CA LEU A 54 -26.97 45.98 -5.65
C LEU A 54 -28.15 46.02 -6.63
N ILE A 55 -28.73 47.19 -6.81
CA ILE A 55 -29.84 47.45 -7.75
C ILE A 55 -29.35 47.32 -9.19
N ASP A 56 -30.19 46.79 -10.09
CA ASP A 56 -29.82 46.43 -11.47
C ASP A 56 -29.44 47.62 -12.37
N GLU A 57 -29.85 48.83 -12.04
CA GLU A 57 -29.53 50.07 -12.79
C GLU A 57 -28.14 50.65 -12.47
N THR A 58 -27.34 49.98 -11.63
CA THR A 58 -26.02 50.48 -11.25
C THR A 58 -24.98 50.28 -12.36
N ASN A 59 -24.24 51.35 -12.67
CA ASN A 59 -23.12 51.29 -13.62
C ASN A 59 -22.01 50.42 -13.05
N MET A 60 -21.71 49.29 -13.70
CA MET A 60 -20.64 48.40 -13.29
C MET A 60 -19.50 48.39 -14.29
N TYR A 61 -18.29 48.23 -13.76
CA TYR A 61 -17.06 48.28 -14.52
C TYR A 61 -16.21 47.03 -14.25
N GLU A 62 -15.86 46.30 -15.31
CA GLU A 62 -14.91 45.18 -15.23
C GLU A 62 -13.47 45.70 -15.42
N GLY A 63 -12.57 45.31 -14.52
CA GLY A 63 -11.16 45.64 -14.62
C GLY A 63 -10.41 44.71 -15.58
N VAL A 64 -9.82 45.27 -16.65
CA VAL A 64 -8.95 44.56 -17.60
C VAL A 64 -7.54 45.16 -17.50
N GLY A 65 -6.72 44.61 -16.59
CA GLY A 65 -5.39 45.14 -16.31
C GLY A 65 -5.44 46.51 -15.62
N ARG A 66 -5.07 47.59 -16.34
CA ARG A 66 -5.10 48.98 -15.83
C ARG A 66 -6.31 49.79 -16.33
N MET A 67 -7.14 49.21 -17.20
CA MET A 67 -8.35 49.85 -17.73
C MET A 67 -9.60 49.24 -17.10
N PHE A 68 -10.70 49.98 -17.15
CA PHE A 68 -12.02 49.57 -16.66
C PHE A 68 -13.04 49.73 -17.80
N ILE A 69 -13.80 48.67 -18.08
CA ILE A 69 -14.78 48.61 -19.17
C ILE A 69 -16.17 48.54 -18.58
N LEU A 70 -17.09 49.39 -19.05
CA LEU A 70 -18.48 49.34 -18.63
C LEU A 70 -19.14 48.06 -19.14
N GLN A 71 -19.77 47.32 -18.22
CA GLN A 71 -20.47 46.08 -18.52
C GLN A 71 -21.80 45.99 -17.77
N SER A 72 -22.71 45.17 -18.28
CA SER A 72 -23.97 44.89 -17.61
C SER A 72 -23.77 43.91 -16.44
N LYS A 73 -24.69 43.99 -15.47
CA LYS A 73 -24.69 43.14 -14.27
C LYS A 73 -24.68 41.65 -14.59
N GLU A 74 -25.51 41.23 -15.54
CA GLU A 74 -25.64 39.82 -15.92
C GLU A 74 -24.34 39.23 -16.47
N VAL A 75 -23.59 40.00 -17.25
CA VAL A 75 -22.32 39.54 -17.84
C VAL A 75 -21.29 39.33 -16.73
N ILE A 76 -21.16 40.28 -15.80
CA ILE A 76 -20.22 40.18 -14.68
C ILE A 76 -20.59 39.01 -13.75
N HIS A 77 -21.87 38.83 -13.46
CA HIS A 77 -22.37 37.71 -12.66
C HIS A 77 -22.02 36.36 -13.31
N ASN A 78 -22.30 36.20 -14.61
CA ASN A 78 -21.98 34.97 -15.33
C ASN A 78 -20.46 34.69 -15.36
N GLN A 79 -19.63 35.72 -15.55
CA GLN A 79 -18.17 35.57 -15.47
C GLN A 79 -17.69 35.14 -14.08
N LEU A 80 -18.28 35.68 -13.01
CA LEU A 80 -17.93 35.30 -11.63
C LEU A 80 -18.36 33.85 -11.33
N LEU A 81 -19.54 33.44 -11.78
CA LEU A 81 -19.98 32.04 -11.69
C LEU A 81 -19.05 31.10 -12.44
N GLU A 82 -18.62 31.47 -13.65
CA GLU A 82 -17.69 30.67 -14.45
C GLU A 82 -16.32 30.57 -13.75
N LYS A 83 -15.80 31.67 -13.20
CA LYS A 83 -14.57 31.68 -12.40
C LYS A 83 -14.67 30.75 -11.18
N GLN A 84 -15.83 30.70 -10.51
CA GLN A 84 -16.08 29.80 -9.39
C GLN A 84 -16.07 28.33 -9.83
N LYS A 85 -16.75 27.99 -10.94
CA LYS A 85 -16.80 26.63 -11.50
C LYS A 85 -15.41 26.13 -11.89
N ILE A 86 -14.65 26.94 -12.64
CA ILE A 86 -13.30 26.60 -13.07
C ILE A 86 -12.39 26.35 -11.86
N ALA A 87 -12.49 27.17 -10.82
CA ALA A 87 -11.71 26.96 -9.59
C ALA A 87 -12.10 25.65 -8.89
N GLU A 88 -13.39 25.32 -8.82
CA GLU A 88 -13.88 24.08 -8.22
C GLU A 88 -13.45 22.83 -9.00
N GLU A 89 -13.52 22.85 -10.32
CA GLU A 89 -13.04 21.76 -11.18
C GLU A 89 -11.55 21.50 -10.98
N LYS A 90 -10.73 22.57 -10.97
CA LYS A 90 -9.29 22.46 -10.72
C LYS A 90 -8.96 21.92 -9.33
N ILE A 91 -9.75 22.28 -8.31
CA ILE A 91 -9.59 21.71 -6.96
C ILE A 91 -9.84 20.20 -7.00
N LYS A 92 -10.92 19.74 -7.62
CA LYS A 92 -11.23 18.30 -7.75
C LYS A 92 -10.13 17.55 -8.48
N GLU A 93 -9.58 18.11 -9.57
CA GLU A 93 -8.44 17.52 -10.28
C GLU A 93 -7.19 17.40 -9.41
N LEU A 94 -6.86 18.43 -8.63
CA LEU A 94 -5.70 18.42 -7.74
C LEU A 94 -5.86 17.44 -6.58
N GLU A 95 -7.06 17.34 -6.01
CA GLU A 95 -7.39 16.35 -4.97
C GLU A 95 -7.27 14.92 -5.51
N GLN A 96 -7.76 14.66 -6.72
CA GLN A 96 -7.60 13.37 -7.39
C GLN A 96 -6.11 13.05 -7.60
N LYS A 97 -5.33 14.00 -8.13
CA LYS A 97 -3.88 13.84 -8.31
C LYS A 97 -3.16 13.55 -6.99
N LYS A 98 -3.51 14.25 -5.92
CA LYS A 98 -2.96 14.01 -4.56
C LYS A 98 -3.26 12.58 -4.10
N SER A 99 -4.53 12.15 -4.18
CA SER A 99 -4.93 10.81 -3.76
C SER A 99 -4.24 9.70 -4.57
N TYR A 100 -4.03 9.92 -5.87
CA TYR A 100 -3.32 8.99 -6.75
C TYR A 100 -1.85 8.85 -6.34
N LEU A 101 -1.16 9.97 -6.12
CA LEU A 101 0.23 9.98 -5.70
C LEU A 101 0.43 9.28 -4.33
N GLU A 102 -0.46 9.54 -3.38
CA GLU A 102 -0.43 8.89 -2.07
C GLU A 102 -0.66 7.37 -2.16
N ARG A 103 -1.57 6.91 -3.03
CA ARG A 103 -1.78 5.47 -3.29
C ARG A 103 -0.55 4.83 -3.93
N SER A 104 0.03 5.49 -4.95
CA SER A 104 1.21 4.98 -5.64
C SER A 104 2.41 4.77 -4.71
N VAL A 105 2.62 5.66 -3.74
CA VAL A 105 3.67 5.48 -2.73
C VAL A 105 3.36 4.32 -1.79
N LYS A 106 2.11 4.20 -1.30
CA LYS A 106 1.69 3.10 -0.43
C LYS A 106 1.85 1.74 -1.11
N GLU A 107 1.43 1.62 -2.36
CA GLU A 107 1.61 0.40 -3.17
C GLU A 107 3.09 0.03 -3.32
N ALA A 108 3.97 1.01 -3.55
CA ALA A 108 5.40 0.78 -3.64
C ALA A 108 6.02 0.37 -2.29
N GLU A 109 5.56 0.95 -1.18
CA GLU A 109 5.94 0.54 0.17
C GLU A 109 5.51 -0.91 0.48
N ASP A 110 4.27 -1.25 0.16
CA ASP A 110 3.69 -2.57 0.45
C ASP A 110 4.38 -3.68 -0.35
N ASN A 111 4.70 -3.44 -1.64
CA ASN A 111 5.51 -4.35 -2.44
C ASN A 111 6.88 -4.65 -1.79
N ILE A 112 7.55 -3.61 -1.27
CA ILE A 112 8.83 -3.79 -0.57
C ILE A 112 8.66 -4.52 0.77
N ARG A 113 7.59 -4.24 1.53
CA ARG A 113 7.26 -4.98 2.76
C ARG A 113 7.05 -6.46 2.47
N GLU A 114 6.30 -6.80 1.43
CA GLU A 114 6.06 -8.19 1.01
C GLU A 114 7.37 -8.90 0.61
N MET A 115 8.23 -8.25 -0.19
CA MET A 115 9.55 -8.79 -0.52
C MET A 115 10.40 -9.09 0.72
N LEU A 116 10.36 -8.24 1.76
CA LEU A 116 11.05 -8.49 3.02
C LEU A 116 10.46 -9.67 3.80
N MET A 117 9.14 -9.79 3.86
CA MET A 117 8.47 -10.87 4.59
C MET A 117 8.70 -12.23 3.90
N ALA A 118 8.63 -12.28 2.57
CA ALA A 118 8.97 -13.47 1.78
C ALA A 118 10.40 -13.92 2.04
N ARG A 119 11.36 -12.98 2.15
CA ARG A 119 12.76 -13.29 2.48
C ARG A 119 12.92 -13.88 3.88
N ARG A 120 12.22 -13.34 4.88
CA ARG A 120 12.25 -13.85 6.25
C ARG A 120 11.66 -15.26 6.32
N ALA A 121 10.55 -15.51 5.61
CA ALA A 121 9.93 -16.83 5.52
C ALA A 121 10.86 -17.86 4.86
N GLN A 122 11.57 -17.49 3.77
CA GLN A 122 12.55 -18.36 3.12
C GLN A 122 13.71 -18.73 4.05
N ARG A 123 14.28 -17.74 4.78
CA ARG A 123 15.36 -17.98 5.75
C ARG A 123 14.91 -18.81 6.94
N ALA A 124 13.69 -18.58 7.43
CA ALA A 124 13.12 -19.38 8.51
C ALA A 124 12.83 -20.82 8.06
N GLY A 125 12.37 -21.00 6.82
CA GLY A 125 12.22 -22.30 6.18
C GLY A 125 13.56 -23.04 6.11
N SER A 126 14.59 -22.44 5.50
CA SER A 126 15.91 -23.08 5.36
C SER A 126 16.52 -23.46 6.72
N ALA A 127 16.43 -22.58 7.73
CA ALA A 127 16.92 -22.84 9.07
C ALA A 127 16.18 -23.99 9.77
N ALA A 128 14.87 -24.16 9.51
CA ALA A 128 14.08 -25.26 10.08
C ALA A 128 14.46 -26.63 9.48
N TRP A 129 14.77 -26.70 8.19
CA TRP A 129 15.30 -27.92 7.55
C TRP A 129 16.71 -28.23 8.03
N GLU A 130 17.55 -27.21 8.23
CA GLU A 130 18.94 -27.37 8.64
C GLU A 130 19.09 -27.85 10.10
N GLN A 131 18.18 -27.44 11.01
CA GLN A 131 18.13 -27.99 12.37
C GLN A 131 17.51 -29.37 12.47
N LYS A 132 16.51 -29.70 11.63
CA LYS A 132 15.78 -30.98 11.73
C LYS A 132 16.37 -32.09 10.85
N GLY A 133 17.21 -31.75 9.88
CA GLY A 133 17.87 -32.71 8.99
C GLY A 133 18.68 -33.78 9.72
N PRO A 134 19.57 -33.42 10.67
CA PRO A 134 20.33 -34.40 11.45
C PRO A 134 19.44 -35.33 12.28
N LEU A 135 18.37 -34.78 12.88
CA LEU A 135 17.42 -35.55 13.69
C LEU A 135 16.58 -36.49 12.84
N LEU A 136 16.13 -36.06 11.65
CA LEU A 136 15.41 -36.93 10.71
C LEU A 136 16.30 -38.08 10.23
N CYS A 137 17.58 -37.82 9.90
CA CYS A 137 18.54 -38.87 9.55
C CYS A 137 18.80 -39.83 10.71
N GLN A 138 18.89 -39.34 11.95
CA GLN A 138 19.05 -40.17 13.15
C GLN A 138 17.85 -41.11 13.32
N VAL A 139 16.62 -40.60 13.21
CA VAL A 139 15.38 -41.40 13.33
C VAL A 139 15.27 -42.45 12.23
N TYR A 140 15.60 -42.11 10.97
CA TYR A 140 15.60 -43.06 9.86
C TYR A 140 16.64 -44.18 10.05
N SER A 141 17.84 -43.85 10.53
CA SER A 141 18.89 -44.84 10.81
C SER A 141 18.57 -45.79 11.97
N LEU A 142 17.74 -45.35 12.93
CA LEU A 142 17.28 -46.17 14.05
C LEU A 142 16.14 -47.12 13.64
N LEU A 143 15.26 -46.70 12.72
CA LEU A 143 14.20 -47.55 12.17
C LEU A 143 14.74 -48.73 11.35
N ASP A 144 15.86 -48.54 10.62
CA ASP A 144 16.48 -49.55 9.77
C ASP A 144 17.19 -50.67 10.55
N LYS A 145 17.52 -50.42 11.83
CA LYS A 145 18.11 -51.40 12.76
C LYS A 145 17.07 -52.28 13.46
N GLY A 146 15.80 -52.22 13.08
CA GLY A 146 14.73 -53.08 13.60
C GLY A 146 14.36 -52.84 15.07
N LEU A 147 14.90 -51.82 15.71
CA LEU A 147 14.57 -51.44 17.08
C LEU A 147 13.39 -50.47 17.05
N ARG A 148 12.18 -50.97 17.29
CA ARG A 148 11.03 -50.11 17.59
C ARG A 148 11.35 -49.35 18.89
N PRO A 149 11.24 -48.01 18.94
CA PRO A 149 11.43 -47.30 20.19
C PRO A 149 10.30 -47.71 21.15
N SER A 150 10.70 -48.26 22.30
CA SER A 150 9.79 -48.57 23.42
C SER A 150 9.40 -47.25 24.12
N PRO A 151 8.13 -47.04 24.49
CA PRO A 151 7.71 -45.82 25.15
C PRO A 151 7.97 -45.95 26.66
N GLU A 152 9.06 -45.37 27.17
CA GLU A 152 9.18 -45.10 28.60
C GLU A 152 8.59 -43.72 28.92
N LEU A 153 7.46 -43.79 29.62
CA LEU A 153 6.73 -42.68 30.21
C LEU A 153 7.60 -42.04 31.31
N HIS A 154 8.09 -40.83 31.08
CA HIS A 154 8.41 -39.93 32.18
C HIS A 154 7.16 -39.14 32.57
N GLN A 155 6.65 -39.45 33.75
CA GLN A 155 5.48 -38.84 34.35
C GLN A 155 5.83 -37.41 34.79
N GLY A 156 5.28 -36.43 34.08
CA GLY A 156 5.60 -35.02 34.29
C GLY A 156 4.68 -34.06 33.55
N ASN A 157 3.38 -34.19 33.81
CA ASN A 157 2.31 -33.19 33.59
C ASN A 157 1.59 -33.15 32.21
N LYS A 158 0.26 -33.30 32.33
CA LYS A 158 -0.84 -33.02 31.39
C LYS A 158 -0.86 -33.76 30.06
N ASN A 159 -1.46 -34.96 30.05
CA ASN A 159 -2.23 -35.47 28.91
C ASN A 159 -3.14 -36.62 29.38
N VAL A 160 -4.45 -36.37 29.38
CA VAL A 160 -5.45 -37.42 29.20
C VAL A 160 -6.18 -37.07 27.92
N LEU A 161 -5.81 -37.74 26.84
CA LEU A 161 -6.74 -37.98 25.74
C LEU A 161 -6.73 -39.47 25.46
N VAL A 162 -7.90 -40.05 25.66
CA VAL A 162 -8.24 -41.47 25.59
C VAL A 162 -7.92 -42.02 24.19
N LEU A 163 -7.30 -43.21 24.14
CA LEU A 163 -7.15 -43.97 22.90
C LEU A 163 -8.52 -44.46 22.40
N LEU A 164 -8.86 -44.11 21.17
CA LEU A 164 -9.74 -44.91 20.31
C LEU A 164 -8.87 -45.69 19.32
N PRO A 165 -9.12 -46.99 19.09
CA PRO A 165 -8.33 -47.80 18.18
C PRO A 165 -8.86 -47.59 16.75
N LEU A 166 -8.03 -47.03 15.86
CA LEU A 166 -8.31 -47.02 14.43
C LEU A 166 -7.12 -47.59 13.65
N THR A 167 -7.28 -48.88 13.38
CA THR A 167 -7.06 -49.61 12.10
C THR A 167 -5.82 -49.35 11.23
N PRO A 168 -5.28 -50.41 10.59
CA PRO A 168 -4.06 -50.35 9.79
C PRO A 168 -4.35 -49.80 8.39
N PHE A 169 -4.42 -48.48 8.24
CA PHE A 169 -4.65 -47.89 6.92
C PHE A 169 -3.93 -46.56 6.73
N SER A 170 -2.59 -46.52 6.85
CA SER A 170 -1.81 -45.32 6.48
C SER A 170 -0.35 -45.58 6.11
N PHE A 171 0.01 -46.80 5.68
CA PHE A 171 1.36 -47.04 5.13
C PHE A 171 1.54 -46.56 3.68
N SER A 172 0.46 -46.13 3.01
CA SER A 172 0.51 -45.69 1.61
C SER A 172 0.87 -44.21 1.42
N LEU A 173 0.59 -43.34 2.40
CA LEU A 173 0.81 -41.89 2.25
C LEU A 173 2.28 -41.48 2.35
N VAL A 174 3.13 -42.26 3.04
CA VAL A 174 4.56 -41.95 3.19
C VAL A 174 5.33 -42.14 1.88
N LYS A 175 4.92 -43.06 1.00
CA LYS A 175 5.51 -43.21 -0.33
C LYS A 175 5.16 -42.04 -1.27
N PHE A 176 4.02 -41.38 -1.07
CA PHE A 176 3.60 -40.27 -1.93
C PHE A 176 4.41 -38.99 -1.67
N VAL A 177 4.88 -38.80 -0.44
CA VAL A 177 5.73 -37.65 -0.09
C VAL A 177 7.17 -37.83 -0.58
N LEU A 178 7.70 -39.06 -0.56
CA LEU A 178 9.07 -39.36 -1.03
C LEU A 178 9.23 -39.30 -2.55
N ALA A 179 8.20 -39.68 -3.33
CA ALA A 179 8.29 -39.64 -4.79
C ALA A 179 8.35 -38.22 -5.37
N LYS A 180 7.84 -37.21 -4.64
CA LYS A 180 7.84 -35.81 -5.10
C LYS A 180 9.14 -35.07 -4.80
N ALA A 181 10.00 -35.63 -3.95
CA ALA A 181 11.32 -35.09 -3.62
C ALA A 181 12.44 -35.54 -4.58
N SER A 182 12.18 -36.52 -5.45
CA SER A 182 13.18 -37.03 -6.41
C SER A 182 13.09 -36.41 -7.82
N PHE A 183 12.20 -35.44 -8.04
CA PHE A 183 11.95 -34.83 -9.37
C PHE A 183 12.03 -33.29 -9.40
N ILE A 184 12.71 -32.68 -8.43
CA ILE A 184 13.13 -31.27 -8.44
C ILE A 184 14.64 -31.23 -8.23
#